data_AF-A0A3R8Q7N1-F1
#
_entry.id   AF-A0A3R8Q7N1-F1
#
_cell.length_a   1.000
_cell.length_b   1.000
_cell.length_c   1.000
_cell.angle_alpha   90.00
_cell.angle_beta   90.00
_cell.angle_gamma   90.00
#
_symmetry.space_group_name_H-M   'P 1'
#
loop_
_entity.id
_entity.type
_entity.pdbx_description
1 polymer ?
#
loop_
_entity_poly.entity_id
_entity_poly.type
_entity_poly.pdbx_seq_one_letter_code
_entity_poly.pdbx_strand_id
1 'polypeptide(L)'
;MTKKTIKMAALLLVSTALVAGCGKKKVETLPPAAEGTDYGQTPTDPNAMGAGQIMPGSQEDFLQQVGQFGDRILFETDRFNIDAEDQAILRRQAQWLAQYPGTRITVEGHADERGTRDYNLALGERRANSAKNFLVSIGVDASRIQTVSYGKERPSALGSDEQAWAQNRRAVTVTVR
;
A
#
# COMPACT_ATOMS: atom_id res chain seq x y z
N MET A 1 40.32 -49.71 19.13
CA MET A 1 40.59 -51.05 18.58
C MET A 1 39.26 -51.81 18.49
N THR A 2 38.82 -52.00 17.24
CA THR A 2 38.00 -53.12 16.71
C THR A 2 36.88 -53.74 17.56
N LYS A 3 35.62 -53.55 17.13
CA LYS A 3 34.65 -54.65 17.10
C LYS A 3 33.93 -54.75 15.75
N LYS A 4 33.88 -56.00 15.29
CA LYS A 4 33.48 -56.53 13.99
C LYS A 4 31.96 -56.50 13.78
N THR A 5 31.59 -56.05 12.58
CA THR A 5 30.56 -56.55 11.66
C THR A 5 29.60 -57.67 12.10
N ILE A 6 28.30 -57.40 11.95
CA ILE A 6 27.24 -58.39 11.67
C ILE A 6 26.74 -58.14 10.24
N LYS A 7 26.66 -59.21 9.44
CA LYS A 7 26.14 -59.24 8.06
C LYS A 7 24.81 -60.02 8.00
N MET A 8 24.05 -59.73 6.95
CA MET A 8 22.89 -60.47 6.36
C MET A 8 21.54 -60.23 7.06
N ALA A 9 20.42 -59.97 6.37
CA ALA A 9 20.01 -60.21 4.98
C ALA A 9 19.11 -59.03 4.51
N ALA A 10 19.33 -58.43 3.33
CA ALA A 10 18.74 -58.79 2.03
C ALA A 10 17.22 -59.07 2.09
N LEU A 11 16.38 -58.27 1.42
CA LEU A 11 15.95 -58.52 0.04
C LEU A 11 14.79 -57.58 -0.42
N LEU A 12 14.95 -57.04 -1.65
CA LEU A 12 13.97 -56.48 -2.62
C LEU A 12 13.20 -55.19 -2.24
N LEU A 13 13.59 -54.02 -2.78
CA LEU A 13 13.21 -53.45 -4.10
C LEU A 13 11.70 -53.20 -4.27
N VAL A 14 11.32 -51.93 -4.38
CA VAL A 14 10.82 -51.32 -5.64
C VAL A 14 10.81 -49.80 -5.47
N SER A 15 11.59 -49.16 -6.33
CA SER A 15 11.61 -47.73 -6.61
C SER A 15 10.57 -47.40 -7.68
N THR A 16 9.72 -46.40 -7.43
CA THR A 16 9.19 -45.50 -8.48
C THR A 16 8.76 -44.19 -7.86
N ALA A 17 9.62 -43.18 -8.02
CA ALA A 17 9.19 -41.82 -8.22
C ALA A 17 8.61 -41.70 -9.64
N LEU A 18 7.51 -40.97 -9.79
CA LEU A 18 7.26 -40.06 -10.91
C LEU A 18 6.05 -39.18 -10.59
N VAL A 19 6.35 -37.91 -10.39
CA VAL A 19 5.42 -36.80 -10.41
C VAL A 19 4.96 -36.60 -11.85
N ALA A 20 3.65 -36.61 -12.09
CA ALA A 20 3.02 -35.91 -13.22
C ALA A 20 1.55 -35.70 -12.89
N GLY A 21 1.25 -34.56 -12.25
CA GLY A 21 -0.11 -34.07 -12.11
C GLY A 21 -0.63 -33.63 -13.48
N CYS A 22 -1.74 -34.22 -13.91
CA CYS A 22 -2.63 -33.63 -14.90
C CYS A 22 -4.00 -33.41 -14.27
N GLY A 23 -4.04 -32.57 -13.23
CA GLY A 23 -5.26 -31.86 -12.90
C GLY A 23 -5.55 -30.91 -14.05
N LYS A 24 -6.57 -31.20 -14.85
CA LYS A 24 -7.11 -30.26 -15.83
C LYS A 24 -7.63 -29.05 -15.05
N LYS A 25 -6.77 -28.03 -14.85
CA LYS A 25 -7.24 -26.68 -14.57
C LYS A 25 -8.11 -26.31 -15.76
N LYS A 26 -9.42 -26.18 -15.52
CA LYS A 26 -10.31 -25.44 -16.41
C LYS A 26 -9.66 -24.07 -16.58
N VAL A 27 -9.13 -23.83 -17.78
CA VAL A 27 -8.77 -22.48 -18.21
C VAL A 27 -10.11 -21.76 -18.23
N GLU A 28 -10.35 -20.97 -17.18
CA GLU A 28 -11.38 -19.94 -17.22
C GLU A 28 -10.94 -19.03 -18.37
N THR A 29 -11.58 -19.19 -19.52
CA THR A 29 -11.47 -18.25 -20.63
C THR A 29 -11.84 -16.89 -20.06
N LEU A 30 -10.86 -16.00 -19.98
CA LEU A 30 -11.12 -14.58 -19.74
C LEU A 30 -12.23 -14.17 -20.71
N PRO A 31 -13.29 -13.49 -20.23
CA PRO A 31 -14.27 -12.93 -21.15
C PRO A 31 -13.53 -12.04 -22.16
N PRO A 32 -14.00 -11.98 -23.42
CA PRO A 32 -13.40 -11.11 -24.42
C PRO A 32 -13.29 -9.70 -23.84
N ALA A 33 -12.16 -9.04 -24.12
CA ALA A 33 -11.95 -7.64 -23.79
C ALA A 33 -13.21 -6.88 -24.18
N ALA A 34 -13.80 -6.15 -23.23
CA ALA A 34 -14.92 -5.29 -23.50
C ALA A 34 -14.50 -4.34 -24.63
N GLU A 35 -15.05 -4.59 -25.82
CA GLU A 35 -14.98 -3.69 -26.95
C GLU A 35 -15.54 -2.35 -26.48
N GLY A 36 -14.81 -1.29 -26.82
CA GLY A 36 -15.03 0.05 -26.30
C GLY A 36 -16.49 0.45 -26.35
N THR A 37 -17.08 0.61 -25.16
CA THR A 37 -18.22 1.49 -25.00
C THR A 37 -17.73 2.89 -25.30
N ASP A 38 -18.12 3.36 -26.49
CA ASP A 38 -18.43 4.75 -26.81
C ASP A 38 -18.49 5.62 -25.55
N TYR A 39 -17.53 6.53 -25.41
CA TYR A 39 -17.58 7.59 -24.40
C TYR A 39 -18.72 8.51 -24.80
N GLY A 40 -19.93 8.07 -24.48
CA GLY A 40 -21.15 8.82 -24.66
C GLY A 40 -20.94 10.20 -24.08
N GLN A 41 -21.01 11.19 -24.96
CA GLN A 41 -21.22 12.57 -24.58
C GLN A 41 -22.38 12.58 -23.58
N THR A 42 -22.09 12.92 -22.33
CA THR A 42 -23.15 13.32 -21.42
C THR A 42 -23.84 14.52 -22.07
N PRO A 43 -25.17 14.45 -22.29
CA PRO A 43 -25.92 15.62 -22.68
C PRO A 43 -25.67 16.69 -21.63
N THR A 44 -25.12 17.83 -22.05
CA THR A 44 -25.00 19.01 -21.20
C THR A 44 -26.41 19.52 -20.93
N ASP A 45 -27.02 19.04 -19.85
CA ASP A 45 -28.22 19.63 -19.28
C ASP A 45 -27.84 21.03 -18.76
N PRO A 46 -28.40 22.12 -19.32
CA PRO A 46 -28.11 23.48 -18.87
C PRO A 46 -28.60 23.78 -17.45
N ASN A 47 -29.27 22.83 -16.78
CA ASN A 47 -29.85 22.99 -15.44
C ASN A 47 -29.25 22.08 -14.36
N ALA A 48 -28.08 21.47 -14.59
CA ALA A 48 -27.32 20.77 -13.55
C ALA A 48 -26.71 21.78 -12.55
N MET A 49 -27.52 22.26 -11.60
CA MET A 49 -27.07 23.01 -10.44
C MET A 49 -26.12 22.15 -9.59
N GLY A 50 -24.81 22.37 -9.70
CA GLY A 50 -23.84 21.80 -8.75
C GLY A 50 -22.40 21.57 -9.23
N ALA A 51 -21.87 22.28 -10.21
CA ALA A 51 -20.42 22.27 -10.47
C ALA A 51 -19.69 23.07 -9.36
N GLY A 52 -18.88 22.39 -8.52
CA GLY A 52 -17.76 23.02 -7.82
C GLY A 52 -17.83 23.25 -6.31
N GLN A 53 -18.56 22.44 -5.52
CA GLN A 53 -18.49 22.53 -4.05
C GLN A 53 -17.71 21.33 -3.48
N ILE A 54 -16.58 21.61 -2.82
CA ILE A 54 -15.79 20.62 -2.08
C ILE A 54 -16.59 20.21 -0.84
N MET A 55 -16.85 18.90 -0.69
CA MET A 55 -17.65 18.38 0.42
C MET A 55 -16.82 18.38 1.72
N PRO A 56 -17.29 18.99 2.82
CA PRO A 56 -16.56 18.99 4.08
C PRO A 56 -16.18 17.59 4.57
N GLY A 57 -14.92 17.42 4.96
CA GLY A 57 -14.37 16.15 5.40
C GLY A 57 -14.03 15.17 4.28
N SER A 58 -14.20 15.50 2.99
CA SER A 58 -13.81 14.65 1.85
C SER A 58 -12.30 14.57 1.65
N GLN A 59 -11.84 13.72 0.72
CA GLN A 59 -10.44 13.66 0.36
C GLN A 59 -9.97 14.99 -0.26
N GLU A 60 -10.81 15.60 -1.10
CA GLU A 60 -10.54 16.90 -1.72
C GLU A 60 -10.45 18.01 -0.67
N ASP A 61 -11.34 17.98 0.32
CA ASP A 61 -11.31 18.89 1.47
C ASP A 61 -10.04 18.72 2.31
N PHE A 62 -9.64 17.48 2.58
CA PHE A 62 -8.40 17.15 3.27
C PHE A 62 -7.18 17.71 2.54
N LEU A 63 -7.07 17.46 1.23
CA LEU A 63 -5.97 17.94 0.40
C LEU A 63 -5.91 19.48 0.33
N GLN A 64 -7.07 20.13 0.26
CA GLN A 64 -7.14 21.58 0.23
C GLN A 64 -6.70 22.20 1.56
N GLN A 65 -7.15 21.65 2.69
CA GLN A 65 -6.93 22.26 4.01
C GLN A 65 -5.55 21.94 4.61
N VAL A 66 -5.01 20.74 4.39
CA VAL A 66 -3.69 20.36 4.93
C VAL A 66 -2.54 20.93 4.10
N GLY A 67 -2.83 21.25 2.82
CA GLY A 67 -1.93 21.87 1.86
C GLY A 67 -1.48 20.94 0.75
N GLN A 68 -0.85 21.50 -0.28
CA GLN A 68 -0.29 20.75 -1.39
C GLN A 68 0.76 19.75 -0.87
N PHE A 69 0.57 18.45 -1.17
CA PHE A 69 1.35 17.32 -0.61
C PHE A 69 1.22 17.10 0.91
N GLY A 70 0.27 17.78 1.56
CA GLY A 70 -0.01 17.60 2.98
C GLY A 70 -0.58 16.22 3.33
N ASP A 71 -0.96 15.42 2.34
CA ASP A 71 -1.40 14.04 2.49
C ASP A 71 -0.27 13.05 2.76
N ARG A 72 0.99 13.39 2.49
CA ARG A 72 2.10 12.43 2.54
C ARG A 72 3.28 12.94 3.35
N ILE A 73 4.02 11.98 3.88
CA ILE A 73 5.35 12.17 4.46
C ILE A 73 6.37 11.36 3.69
N LEU A 74 7.64 11.77 3.74
CA LEU A 74 8.73 11.13 3.00
C LEU A 74 9.67 10.36 3.94
N PHE A 75 10.56 9.56 3.35
CA PHE A 75 11.55 8.82 4.10
C PHE A 75 12.88 8.74 3.36
N GLU A 76 13.96 8.69 4.13
CA GLU A 76 15.28 8.30 3.62
C GLU A 76 15.29 6.83 3.17
N THR A 77 16.32 6.49 2.38
CA THR A 77 16.57 5.11 1.94
C THR A 77 16.68 4.19 3.15
N ASP A 78 15.91 3.11 3.15
CA ASP A 78 15.88 2.09 4.20
C ASP A 78 15.43 2.58 5.60
N ARG A 79 14.75 3.72 5.66
CA ARG A 79 14.31 4.33 6.92
C ARG A 79 12.80 4.43 7.02
N PHE A 80 12.34 4.50 8.26
CA PHE A 80 10.94 4.69 8.67
C PHE A 80 10.79 5.65 9.86
N ASN A 81 11.86 6.37 10.24
CA ASN A 81 11.78 7.46 11.20
C ASN A 81 11.15 8.69 10.55
N ILE A 82 10.41 9.46 11.34
CA ILE A 82 9.72 10.68 10.91
C ILE A 82 10.55 11.87 11.37
N ASP A 83 11.01 12.68 10.43
CA ASP A 83 11.80 13.87 10.74
C ASP A 83 10.91 15.06 11.19
N ALA A 84 11.52 16.20 11.49
CA ALA A 84 10.78 17.35 12.01
C ALA A 84 9.80 17.97 10.99
N GLU A 85 10.11 17.90 9.70
CA GLU A 85 9.28 18.42 8.62
C GLU A 85 8.04 17.54 8.45
N ASP A 86 8.22 16.23 8.38
CA ASP A 86 7.14 15.26 8.29
C ASP A 86 6.24 15.26 9.53
N GLN A 87 6.82 15.48 10.72
CA GLN A 87 6.03 15.68 11.94
C GLN A 87 5.13 16.92 11.83
N ALA A 88 5.60 18.00 11.21
CA ALA A 88 4.78 19.19 11.00
C ALA A 88 3.62 18.92 10.04
N ILE A 89 3.82 18.09 9.00
CA ILE A 89 2.76 17.63 8.12
C ILE A 89 1.72 16.82 8.90
N LEU A 90 2.14 15.81 9.66
CA LEU A 90 1.23 14.97 10.44
C LEU A 90 0.46 15.76 11.51
N ARG A 91 1.05 16.81 12.11
CA ARG A 91 0.35 17.72 13.01
C ARG A 91 -0.80 18.46 12.31
N ARG A 92 -0.61 18.92 11.07
CA ARG A 92 -1.69 19.53 10.28
C ARG A 92 -2.77 18.52 9.92
N GLN A 93 -2.39 17.29 9.56
CA GLN A 93 -3.36 16.21 9.34
C GLN A 93 -4.20 15.94 10.59
N ALA A 94 -3.57 15.87 11.77
CA ALA A 94 -4.27 15.66 13.03
C ALA A 94 -5.23 16.82 13.38
N GLN A 95 -4.84 18.06 13.11
CA GLN A 95 -5.71 19.23 13.28
C GLN A 95 -6.97 19.13 12.41
N TRP A 96 -6.82 18.73 11.15
CA TRP A 96 -7.95 18.49 10.26
C TRP A 96 -8.82 17.33 10.77
N LEU A 97 -8.23 16.21 11.20
CA LEU A 97 -8.97 15.06 11.75
C LEU A 97 -9.75 15.39 13.02
N ALA A 98 -9.32 16.41 13.78
CA ALA A 98 -10.03 16.92 14.94
C ALA A 98 -11.28 17.73 14.56
N GLN A 99 -11.27 18.40 13.40
CA GLN A 99 -12.44 19.11 12.87
C GLN A 99 -13.51 18.15 12.33
N TYR A 100 -13.09 16.97 11.87
CA TYR A 100 -13.98 15.95 11.28
C TYR A 100 -13.96 14.64 12.08
N PRO A 101 -14.56 14.58 13.29
CA PRO A 101 -14.44 13.41 14.18
C PRO A 101 -15.05 12.12 13.60
N GLY A 102 -15.97 12.22 12.64
CA GLY A 102 -16.55 11.07 11.95
C GLY A 102 -15.69 10.48 10.84
N THR A 103 -14.65 11.19 10.38
CA THR A 103 -13.79 10.72 9.28
C THR A 103 -12.79 9.68 9.77
N ARG A 104 -12.65 8.59 9.01
CA ARG A 104 -11.58 7.60 9.19
C ARG A 104 -10.52 7.80 8.12
N ILE A 105 -9.31 7.29 8.37
CA ILE A 105 -8.21 7.34 7.41
C ILE A 105 -7.55 5.97 7.26
N THR A 106 -6.98 5.75 6.08
CA THR A 106 -6.00 4.71 5.80
C THR A 106 -4.67 5.38 5.54
N VAL A 107 -3.62 4.91 6.21
CA VAL A 107 -2.24 5.29 5.91
C VAL A 107 -1.61 4.21 5.03
N GLU A 108 -1.29 4.59 3.81
CA GLU A 108 -0.72 3.73 2.77
C GLU A 108 0.81 3.86 2.78
N GLY A 109 1.52 2.77 3.08
CA GLY A 109 2.98 2.74 3.15
C GLY A 109 3.62 2.22 1.86
N HIS A 110 4.59 2.97 1.33
CA HIS A 110 5.26 2.70 0.07
C HIS A 110 6.79 2.63 0.22
N ALA A 111 7.43 1.98 -0.74
CA ALA A 111 8.87 1.94 -0.91
C ALA A 111 9.28 2.14 -2.36
N ASP A 112 10.56 2.45 -2.58
CA ASP A 112 11.13 2.51 -3.93
C ASP A 112 11.36 1.10 -4.50
N GLU A 113 11.76 1.03 -5.77
CA GLU A 113 11.80 -0.22 -6.52
C GLU A 113 12.89 -1.21 -6.06
N ARG A 114 13.90 -0.72 -5.32
CA ARG A 114 15.11 -1.47 -4.97
C ARG A 114 14.82 -2.49 -3.88
N GLY A 115 15.47 -3.65 -3.96
CA GLY A 115 15.26 -4.74 -3.00
C GLY A 115 14.11 -5.69 -3.37
N THR A 116 13.90 -6.72 -2.55
CA THR A 116 12.87 -7.74 -2.82
C THR A 116 11.46 -7.20 -2.59
N ARG A 117 10.48 -7.87 -3.17
CA ARG A 117 9.06 -7.52 -2.98
C ARG A 117 8.66 -7.60 -1.51
N ASP A 118 8.94 -8.73 -0.86
CA ASP A 118 8.55 -8.96 0.54
C ASP A 118 9.25 -8.01 1.50
N TYR A 119 10.51 -7.66 1.22
CA TYR A 119 11.22 -6.65 1.98
C TYR A 119 10.51 -5.29 1.94
N ASN A 120 10.16 -4.84 0.73
CA ASN A 120 9.51 -3.56 0.54
C ASN A 120 8.08 -3.54 1.09
N LEU A 121 7.37 -4.66 1.06
CA LEU A 121 6.09 -4.79 1.73
C LEU A 121 6.24 -4.62 3.25
N ALA A 122 7.23 -5.27 3.86
CA ALA A 122 7.50 -5.10 5.28
C ALA A 122 7.98 -3.67 5.63
N LEU A 123 8.77 -3.04 4.76
CA LEU A 123 9.24 -1.66 4.96
C LEU A 123 8.09 -0.64 4.84
N GLY A 124 7.22 -0.81 3.85
CA GLY A 124 6.03 0.02 3.70
C GLY A 124 5.10 -0.12 4.91
N GLU A 125 4.91 -1.33 5.43
CA GLU A 125 4.12 -1.56 6.66
C GLU A 125 4.72 -0.81 7.86
N ARG A 126 6.05 -0.83 8.03
CA ARG A 126 6.73 -0.05 9.08
C ARG A 126 6.50 1.45 8.92
N ARG A 127 6.57 1.99 7.69
CA ARG A 127 6.33 3.40 7.40
C ARG A 127 4.90 3.84 7.71
N ALA A 128 3.91 3.05 7.29
CA ALA A 128 2.51 3.32 7.60
C ALA A 128 2.26 3.31 9.12
N ASN A 129 2.82 2.32 9.83
CA ASN A 129 2.72 2.24 11.28
C ASN A 129 3.44 3.39 11.99
N SER A 130 4.59 3.86 11.50
CA SER A 130 5.25 5.05 12.06
C SER A 130 4.33 6.27 12.02
N ALA A 131 3.72 6.56 10.88
CA ALA A 131 2.81 7.69 10.73
C ALA A 131 1.56 7.54 11.60
N LYS A 132 0.96 6.35 11.63
CA LYS A 132 -0.16 6.03 12.54
C LYS A 132 0.23 6.27 14.01
N ASN A 133 1.36 5.72 14.46
CA ASN A 133 1.79 5.84 15.84
C ASN A 133 2.04 7.30 16.23
N PHE A 134 2.60 8.10 15.33
CA PHE A 134 2.77 9.54 15.55
C PHE A 134 1.41 10.24 15.69
N LEU A 135 0.48 10.03 14.76
CA LEU A 135 -0.87 10.61 14.82
C LEU A 135 -1.60 10.23 16.12
N VAL A 136 -1.50 8.97 16.56
CA VAL A 136 -2.04 8.51 17.83
C VAL A 136 -1.38 9.21 19.02
N SER A 137 -0.06 9.35 18.99
CA SER A 137 0.68 10.02 20.08
C SER A 137 0.29 11.48 20.29
N ILE A 138 -0.28 12.13 19.27
CA ILE A 138 -0.77 13.51 19.33
C ILE A 138 -2.31 13.62 19.40
N GLY A 139 -2.99 12.51 19.69
CA GLY A 139 -4.41 12.52 20.08
C GLY A 139 -5.42 12.05 19.05
N VAL A 140 -5.00 11.54 17.88
CA VAL A 140 -5.94 10.90 16.94
C VAL A 140 -6.29 9.50 17.45
N ASP A 141 -7.59 9.19 17.56
CA ASP A 141 -8.04 7.87 18.00
C ASP A 141 -7.53 6.76 17.05
N ALA A 142 -6.85 5.76 17.60
CA ALA A 142 -6.26 4.66 16.85
C ALA A 142 -7.30 3.84 16.06
N SER A 143 -8.56 3.78 16.53
CA SER A 143 -9.67 3.10 15.85
C SER A 143 -10.08 3.80 14.54
N ARG A 144 -9.71 5.07 14.37
CA ARG A 144 -9.96 5.85 13.15
C ARG A 144 -8.86 5.67 12.09
N ILE A 145 -7.78 4.96 12.41
CA ILE A 145 -6.61 4.82 11.54
C ILE A 145 -6.35 3.36 11.19
N GLN A 146 -6.50 3.04 9.90
CA GLN A 146 -6.02 1.79 9.32
C GLN A 146 -4.65 1.98 8.65
N THR A 147 -3.88 0.90 8.52
CA THR A 147 -2.62 0.89 7.77
C THR A 147 -2.70 -0.15 6.68
N VAL A 148 -2.11 0.15 5.53
CA VAL A 148 -1.94 -0.78 4.41
C VAL A 148 -0.55 -0.57 3.84
N SER A 149 0.16 -1.65 3.50
CA SER A 149 1.38 -1.55 2.71
C SER A 149 1.17 -1.97 1.28
N TYR A 150 1.67 -1.14 0.35
CA TYR A 150 1.81 -1.52 -1.06
C TYR A 150 3.25 -1.85 -1.44
N GLY A 151 4.20 -1.70 -0.51
CA GLY A 151 5.62 -1.79 -0.81
C GLY A 151 5.99 -0.99 -2.06
N LYS A 152 6.55 -1.68 -3.05
CA LYS A 152 6.97 -1.08 -4.33
C LYS A 152 5.96 -1.21 -5.48
N GLU A 153 4.76 -1.73 -5.20
CA GLU A 153 3.77 -2.09 -6.25
C GLU A 153 2.94 -0.89 -6.74
N ARG A 154 2.97 0.24 -6.03
CA ARG A 154 2.25 1.48 -6.39
C ARG A 154 3.18 2.71 -6.39
N PRO A 155 4.14 2.78 -7.33
CA PRO A 155 5.04 3.93 -7.44
C PRO A 155 4.27 5.19 -7.82
N SER A 156 4.66 6.32 -7.23
CA SER A 156 4.18 7.65 -7.64
C SER A 156 5.04 8.24 -8.76
N ALA A 157 6.33 7.88 -8.80
CA ALA A 157 7.27 8.24 -9.85
C ALA A 157 7.81 6.96 -10.49
N LEU A 158 7.75 6.86 -11.82
CA LEU A 158 8.14 5.65 -12.57
C LEU A 158 9.61 5.61 -12.98
N GLY A 159 10.38 6.66 -12.65
CA GLY A 159 11.81 6.71 -12.93
C GLY A 159 12.62 5.74 -12.06
N SER A 160 13.80 5.38 -12.56
CA SER A 160 14.77 4.53 -11.87
C SER A 160 16.02 5.31 -11.46
N ASP A 161 15.79 6.40 -10.74
CA ASP A 161 16.82 7.32 -10.24
C ASP A 161 16.47 7.82 -8.83
N GLU A 162 17.41 8.48 -8.16
CA GLU A 162 17.21 8.95 -6.79
C GLU A 162 16.05 9.96 -6.66
N GLN A 163 15.78 10.75 -7.70
CA GLN A 163 14.67 11.70 -7.69
C GLN A 163 13.32 10.97 -7.64
N ALA A 164 13.16 9.90 -8.42
CA ALA A 164 11.97 9.07 -8.40
C ALA A 164 11.89 8.23 -7.12
N TRP A 165 13.00 7.65 -6.67
CA TRP A 165 13.04 6.84 -5.45
C TRP A 165 12.66 7.67 -4.22
N ALA A 166 13.13 8.90 -4.09
CA ALA A 166 12.77 9.80 -2.99
C ALA A 166 11.26 10.05 -2.92
N GLN A 167 10.58 10.23 -4.05
CA GLN A 167 9.13 10.39 -4.11
C GLN A 167 8.36 9.10 -3.79
N ASN A 168 8.97 7.93 -4.04
CA ASN A 168 8.35 6.63 -3.80
C ASN A 168 8.49 6.16 -2.36
N ARG A 169 9.50 6.62 -1.63
CA ARG A 169 9.68 6.36 -0.19
C ARG A 169 8.76 7.25 0.63
N ARG A 170 7.48 6.88 0.73
CA ARG A 170 6.45 7.71 1.38
C ARG A 170 5.43 6.92 2.20
N ALA A 171 4.70 7.62 3.04
CA ALA A 171 3.42 7.18 3.58
C ALA A 171 2.35 8.21 3.21
N VAL A 172 1.18 7.77 2.73
CA VAL A 172 0.10 8.62 2.23
C VAL A 172 -1.16 8.41 3.06
N THR A 173 -1.77 9.49 3.53
CA THR A 173 -3.02 9.49 4.26
C THR A 173 -4.18 9.68 3.29
N VAL A 174 -5.10 8.71 3.29
CA VAL A 174 -6.31 8.71 2.47
C VAL A 174 -7.53 8.64 3.39
N THR A 175 -8.47 9.54 3.21
CA THR A 175 -9.75 9.53 3.93
C THR A 175 -10.62 8.37 3.45
N VAL A 176 -11.31 7.74 4.39
CA VAL A 176 -12.21 6.61 4.14
C VAL A 176 -13.54 6.93 4.78
N ARG A 177 -14.61 6.79 4.00
CA ARG A 177 -16.00 6.93 4.45
C ARG A 177 -16.74 5.61 4.26
#